data_AF-A0A3E0Q352-F1
#
_entry.id   AF-A0A3E0Q352-F1
#
_cell.length_a   1.000
_cell.length_b   1.000
_cell.length_c   1.000
_cell.angle_alpha   90.00
_cell.angle_beta   90.00
_cell.angle_gamma   90.00
#
_symmetry.space_group_name_H-M   'P 1'
#
loop_
_entity.id
_entity.type
_entity.pdbx_description
1 polymer ?
#
loop_
_entity_poly.entity_id
_entity_poly.type
_entity_poly.pdbx_seq_one_letter_code
_entity_poly.pdbx_strand_id
1 'polypeptide(L)'
;MSGLLFRYLLLIAAAAMSGITAFNVVPAEHPLPRSPAMSPEPVVGSAIGPQSPAGPFVPHRGPVELPGIADKRLMRSLADVMIPEVGEVTLAFSGDILIHGNVRNRAALGDDRYDFRPMFEDVKSLIQSADLAICHLEVPLTSTNSDLSTYPRFNAPHQVAEAIAYAGFDGCSTASNHAFDKGVDGLSDTL
;
A
#
# COMPACT_ATOMS: atom_id res chain seq x y z
N MET A 1 26.05 -9.10 9.41
CA MET A 1 25.13 -9.07 8.25
C MET A 1 23.84 -8.42 8.72
N SER A 2 23.50 -7.25 8.18
CA SER A 2 22.49 -6.32 8.70
C SER A 2 21.06 -6.83 8.51
N GLY A 3 20.19 -6.60 9.50
CA GLY A 3 18.76 -6.97 9.47
C GLY A 3 17.96 -6.33 8.33
N LEU A 4 18.53 -5.33 7.64
CA LEU A 4 17.98 -4.73 6.43
C LEU A 4 18.01 -5.70 5.24
N LEU A 5 19.10 -6.47 5.08
CA LEU A 5 19.18 -7.52 4.05
C LEU A 5 18.17 -8.66 4.34
N PHE A 6 17.94 -8.99 5.61
CA PHE A 6 17.01 -10.06 5.98
C PHE A 6 15.54 -9.68 5.74
N ARG A 7 15.17 -8.41 6.00
CA ARG A 7 13.84 -7.87 5.66
C ARG A 7 13.62 -7.72 4.15
N TYR A 8 14.67 -7.34 3.40
CA TYR A 8 14.63 -7.31 1.94
C TYR A 8 14.47 -8.70 1.32
N LEU A 9 15.16 -9.71 1.85
CA LEU A 9 15.02 -11.09 1.39
C LEU A 9 13.62 -11.68 1.67
N LEU A 10 12.97 -11.30 2.78
CA LEU A 10 11.61 -11.79 3.09
C LEU A 10 10.54 -11.21 2.15
N LEU A 11 10.65 -9.93 1.77
CA LEU A 11 9.75 -9.30 0.80
C LEU A 11 9.93 -9.88 -0.61
N ILE A 12 11.17 -10.17 -1.01
CA ILE A 12 11.46 -10.82 -2.30
C ILE A 12 10.95 -12.27 -2.31
N ALA A 13 11.08 -13.00 -1.19
CA ALA A 13 10.58 -14.38 -1.09
C ALA A 13 9.04 -14.47 -1.13
N ALA A 14 8.32 -13.49 -0.58
CA ALA A 14 6.86 -13.42 -0.67
C ALA A 14 6.38 -13.10 -2.11
N ALA A 15 7.09 -12.24 -2.84
CA ALA A 15 6.77 -11.91 -4.24
C ALA A 15 7.09 -13.07 -5.21
N ALA A 16 8.12 -13.87 -4.92
CA ALA A 16 8.51 -15.02 -5.74
C ALA A 16 7.49 -16.18 -5.73
N MET A 17 6.57 -16.22 -4.77
CA MET A 17 5.48 -17.22 -4.70
C MET A 17 4.20 -16.78 -5.44
N SER A 18 4.15 -15.56 -5.99
CA SER A 18 2.96 -14.99 -6.64
C SER A 18 3.18 -14.53 -8.09
N GLY A 19 4.35 -14.82 -8.68
CA GLY A 19 4.63 -14.50 -10.09
C GLY A 19 4.80 -13.02 -10.40
N ILE A 20 5.06 -12.17 -9.40
CA ILE A 20 5.34 -10.74 -9.60
C ILE A 20 6.83 -10.56 -9.92
N THR A 21 7.14 -10.18 -11.14
CA THR A 21 8.52 -10.13 -11.66
C THR A 21 9.21 -8.76 -11.60
N ALA A 22 8.56 -7.69 -11.12
CA ALA A 22 9.25 -6.42 -10.88
C ALA A 22 8.55 -5.56 -9.82
N PHE A 23 9.31 -5.13 -8.81
CA PHE A 23 8.98 -4.01 -7.94
C PHE A 23 10.01 -2.91 -8.22
N ASN A 24 9.60 -1.83 -8.89
CA ASN A 24 10.41 -0.62 -8.95
C ASN A 24 9.95 0.33 -7.85
N VAL A 25 10.60 0.25 -6.68
CA VAL A 25 10.46 1.26 -5.64
C VAL A 25 11.31 2.46 -6.05
N VAL A 26 10.70 3.58 -6.42
CA VAL A 26 11.40 4.86 -6.56
C VAL A 26 11.63 5.41 -5.15
N PRO A 27 12.88 5.47 -4.64
CA PRO A 27 13.13 6.00 -3.30
C PRO A 27 12.96 7.53 -3.32
N ALA A 28 12.31 8.09 -2.30
CA ALA A 28 12.43 9.51 -2.01
C ALA A 28 13.87 9.81 -1.57
N GLU A 29 14.61 10.59 -2.35
CA GLU A 29 16.00 10.97 -2.02
C GLU A 29 16.05 12.05 -0.93
N HIS A 30 15.75 11.69 0.31
CA HIS A 30 16.16 12.50 1.45
C HIS A 30 16.51 11.65 2.68
N PRO A 31 17.78 11.63 3.16
CA PRO A 31 18.15 10.79 4.29
C PRO A 31 17.55 11.30 5.61
N LEU A 32 16.67 10.52 6.22
CA LEU A 32 16.22 10.76 7.60
C LEU A 32 17.30 10.35 8.63
N PRO A 33 17.38 11.04 9.79
CA PRO A 33 18.33 10.72 10.85
C PRO A 33 18.00 9.38 11.53
N ARG A 34 19.04 8.62 11.92
CA ARG A 34 18.91 7.27 12.49
C ARG A 34 18.61 7.30 14.00
N SER A 35 17.52 6.64 14.41
CA SER A 35 17.26 6.26 15.82
C SER A 35 17.88 4.90 16.16
N PRO A 36 18.21 4.63 17.45
CA PRO A 36 18.91 3.42 17.87
C PRO A 36 18.03 2.16 17.86
N ALA A 37 18.67 1.00 17.67
CA ALA A 37 18.06 -0.30 17.41
C ALA A 37 17.45 -0.97 18.66
N MET A 38 16.29 -1.60 18.48
CA MET A 38 15.64 -2.50 19.44
C MET A 38 15.87 -3.95 19.03
N SER A 39 16.26 -4.81 19.99
CA SER A 39 16.57 -6.24 19.79
C SER A 39 15.31 -7.11 19.67
N PRO A 40 15.32 -8.19 18.87
CA PRO A 40 14.17 -9.08 18.72
C PRO A 40 14.12 -10.18 19.82
N GLU A 41 12.91 -10.47 20.30
CA GLU A 41 12.57 -11.65 21.11
C GLU A 41 12.09 -12.84 20.24
N PRO A 42 12.13 -14.09 20.75
CA PRO A 42 11.92 -15.29 19.94
C PRO A 42 10.44 -15.72 19.85
N VAL A 43 10.04 -16.24 18.68
CA VAL A 43 8.72 -16.84 18.46
C VAL A 43 8.82 -18.36 18.51
N VAL A 44 8.01 -19.00 19.37
CA VAL A 44 7.86 -20.45 19.50
C VAL A 44 6.81 -20.94 18.49
N GLY A 45 7.19 -21.93 17.66
CA GLY A 45 6.30 -22.59 16.70
C GLY A 45 5.48 -23.71 17.33
N SER A 46 4.23 -23.86 16.89
CA SER A 46 3.39 -25.03 17.18
C SER A 46 2.85 -25.61 15.87
N ALA A 47 2.94 -26.94 15.74
CA ALA A 47 2.61 -27.72 14.56
C ALA A 47 1.31 -28.52 14.77
N ILE A 48 0.48 -28.66 13.73
CA ILE A 48 -0.59 -29.67 13.65
C ILE A 48 -0.74 -30.15 12.17
N GLY A 49 -0.69 -31.47 11.95
CA GLY A 49 -0.93 -32.18 10.66
C GLY A 49 -2.43 -32.53 10.43
N PRO A 50 -2.84 -33.59 9.69
CA PRO A 50 -2.08 -34.65 9.00
C PRO A 50 -2.38 -34.78 7.47
N GLN A 51 -1.57 -35.61 6.79
CA GLN A 51 -1.60 -35.88 5.34
C GLN A 51 -2.52 -37.08 5.00
N SER A 52 -3.26 -37.00 3.89
CA SER A 52 -4.00 -38.12 3.27
C SER A 52 -3.10 -38.97 2.36
N PRO A 53 -3.35 -40.28 2.17
CA PRO A 53 -2.45 -41.15 1.43
C PRO A 53 -2.61 -41.00 -0.08
N ALA A 54 -1.48 -40.89 -0.80
CA ALA A 54 -1.41 -40.97 -2.25
C ALA A 54 -1.42 -42.44 -2.71
N GLY A 55 -2.33 -42.78 -3.63
CA GLY A 55 -2.27 -44.05 -4.37
C GLY A 55 -1.09 -44.07 -5.36
N PRO A 56 -0.69 -45.25 -5.88
CA PRO A 56 0.46 -45.36 -6.77
C PRO A 56 0.19 -44.65 -8.11
N PHE A 57 0.98 -43.62 -8.38
CA PHE A 57 1.05 -42.93 -9.67
C PHE A 57 1.75 -43.85 -10.69
N VAL A 58 1.05 -44.21 -11.77
CA VAL A 58 1.64 -44.94 -12.91
C VAL A 58 1.98 -43.92 -13.99
N PRO A 59 3.26 -43.65 -14.29
CA PRO A 59 3.61 -42.70 -15.33
C PRO A 59 3.41 -43.33 -16.71
N HIS A 60 2.52 -42.77 -17.53
CA HIS A 60 2.53 -43.02 -18.97
C HIS A 60 3.81 -42.41 -19.56
N ARG A 61 4.80 -43.26 -19.87
CA ARG A 61 5.97 -42.88 -20.67
C ARG A 61 5.70 -43.22 -22.14
N GLY A 62 5.18 -42.25 -22.86
CA GLY A 62 5.20 -42.18 -24.31
C GLY A 62 5.20 -40.71 -24.74
N PRO A 63 5.93 -40.31 -25.78
CA PRO A 63 5.76 -38.99 -26.37
C PRO A 63 4.31 -38.87 -26.86
N VAL A 64 3.56 -37.88 -26.37
CA VAL A 64 2.30 -37.50 -27.01
C VAL A 64 2.67 -36.74 -28.27
N GLU A 65 2.59 -37.39 -29.43
CA GLU A 65 2.66 -36.69 -30.72
C GLU A 65 1.40 -35.83 -30.87
N LEU A 66 1.57 -34.52 -30.69
CA LEU A 66 0.57 -33.56 -31.11
C LEU A 66 0.58 -33.51 -32.65
N PRO A 67 -0.59 -33.56 -33.33
CA PRO A 67 -0.66 -33.40 -34.76
C PRO A 67 0.06 -32.11 -35.17
N GLY A 68 0.96 -32.19 -36.14
CA GLY A 68 1.76 -31.06 -36.60
C GLY A 68 0.89 -29.92 -37.10
N ILE A 69 0.62 -28.93 -36.24
CA ILE A 69 -0.03 -27.68 -36.62
C ILE A 69 1.03 -26.85 -37.38
N ALA A 70 1.08 -27.04 -38.70
CA ALA A 70 1.93 -26.24 -39.59
C ALA A 70 1.33 -24.86 -39.92
N ASP A 71 0.14 -24.55 -39.39
CA ASP A 71 -0.52 -23.27 -39.65
C ASP A 71 0.06 -22.17 -38.76
N LYS A 72 0.88 -21.33 -39.37
CA LYS A 72 1.51 -20.16 -38.73
C LYS A 72 0.50 -19.14 -38.22
N ARG A 73 -0.72 -19.07 -38.78
CA ARG A 73 -1.80 -18.22 -38.24
C ARG A 73 -2.34 -18.79 -36.94
N LEU A 74 -2.52 -20.10 -36.86
CA LEU A 74 -2.98 -20.75 -35.64
C LEU A 74 -1.92 -20.62 -34.54
N MET A 75 -0.63 -20.77 -34.88
CA MET A 75 0.46 -20.55 -33.93
C MET A 75 0.57 -19.10 -33.45
N ARG A 76 0.28 -18.09 -34.30
CA ARG A 76 0.23 -16.69 -33.87
C ARG A 76 -0.97 -16.40 -32.97
N SER A 77 -2.15 -16.88 -33.35
CA SER A 77 -3.36 -16.74 -32.53
C SER A 77 -3.23 -17.46 -31.19
N LEU A 78 -2.59 -18.63 -31.16
CA LEU A 78 -2.30 -19.33 -29.92
C LEU A 78 -1.24 -18.60 -29.08
N ALA A 79 -0.23 -17.98 -29.69
CA ALA A 79 0.74 -17.16 -28.96
C ALA A 79 0.12 -15.89 -28.36
N ASP A 80 -0.76 -15.19 -29.08
CA ASP A 80 -1.50 -14.03 -28.58
C ASP A 80 -2.47 -14.40 -27.45
N VAL A 81 -2.99 -15.64 -27.45
CA VAL A 81 -3.87 -16.15 -26.38
C VAL A 81 -3.07 -16.71 -25.19
N MET A 82 -1.85 -17.20 -25.42
CA MET A 82 -1.09 -17.99 -24.44
C MET A 82 0.05 -17.19 -23.77
N ILE A 83 0.38 -16.01 -24.30
CA ILE A 83 1.26 -15.05 -23.63
C ILE A 83 0.37 -13.84 -23.29
N PRO A 84 -0.12 -13.72 -22.03
CA PRO A 84 -0.79 -12.50 -21.64
C PRO A 84 0.16 -11.33 -21.91
N GLU A 85 -0.34 -10.25 -22.51
CA GLU A 85 0.43 -9.00 -22.51
C GLU A 85 0.80 -8.69 -21.06
N VAL A 86 2.10 -8.55 -20.81
CA VAL A 86 2.59 -8.15 -19.50
C VAL A 86 2.30 -6.66 -19.36
N GLY A 87 1.19 -6.35 -18.70
CA GLY A 87 0.85 -4.99 -18.31
C GLY A 87 1.71 -4.52 -17.15
N GLU A 88 2.02 -3.22 -17.12
CA GLU A 88 2.60 -2.55 -15.95
C GLU A 88 1.48 -1.87 -15.15
N VAL A 89 1.58 -1.91 -13.83
CA VAL A 89 0.71 -1.16 -12.91
C VAL A 89 1.59 -0.43 -11.92
N THR A 90 1.39 0.87 -11.80
CA THR A 90 2.10 1.75 -10.86
C THR A 90 1.24 1.97 -9.62
N LEU A 91 1.77 1.65 -8.45
CA LEU A 91 1.13 1.90 -7.17
C LEU A 91 1.89 2.99 -6.41
N ALA A 92 1.17 3.97 -5.87
CA ALA A 92 1.72 4.97 -4.96
C ALA A 92 1.16 4.79 -3.56
N PHE A 93 2.04 4.85 -2.55
CA PHE A 93 1.66 4.82 -1.14
C PHE A 93 2.37 5.96 -0.41
N SER A 94 1.66 6.65 0.48
CA SER A 94 2.27 7.60 1.40
C SER A 94 2.40 7.01 2.80
N GLY A 95 3.25 7.64 3.62
CA GLY A 95 3.15 7.49 5.07
C GLY A 95 2.03 8.36 5.64
N ASP A 96 2.10 8.55 6.95
CA ASP A 96 1.09 9.21 7.77
C ASP A 96 0.75 10.63 7.29
N ILE A 97 -0.53 10.85 6.99
CA ILE A 97 -1.15 12.17 6.97
C ILE A 97 -1.58 12.49 8.40
N LEU A 98 -0.64 13.07 9.14
CA LEU A 98 -0.77 13.39 10.55
C LEU A 98 -0.85 14.90 10.77
N ILE A 99 -2.02 15.39 11.20
CA ILE A 99 -2.27 16.82 11.35
C ILE A 99 -1.95 17.28 12.77
N HIS A 100 -0.66 17.54 13.01
CA HIS A 100 -0.22 18.26 14.22
C HIS A 100 -0.59 19.74 14.20
N GLY A 101 -0.54 20.38 15.38
CA GLY A 101 -0.88 21.80 15.54
C GLY A 101 -0.19 22.75 14.56
N ASN A 102 1.10 22.55 14.26
CA ASN A 102 1.82 23.40 13.31
C ASN A 102 1.32 23.24 11.87
N VAL A 103 1.00 22.01 11.46
CA VAL A 103 0.41 21.71 10.14
C VAL A 103 -0.97 22.37 10.05
N ARG A 104 -1.83 22.16 11.05
CA ARG A 104 -3.17 22.78 11.12
C ARG A 104 -3.09 24.31 11.06
N ASN A 105 -2.18 24.92 11.82
CA ASN A 105 -2.04 26.37 11.86
C ASN A 105 -1.54 26.93 10.53
N ARG A 106 -0.66 26.21 9.82
CA ARG A 106 -0.19 26.61 8.49
C ARG A 106 -1.30 26.58 7.44
N ALA A 107 -2.26 25.67 7.58
CA ALA A 107 -3.41 25.56 6.70
C ALA A 107 -4.54 26.55 7.02
N ALA A 108 -4.51 27.24 8.17
CA ALA A 108 -5.62 28.08 8.60
C ALA A 108 -5.81 29.31 7.70
N LEU A 109 -7.05 29.53 7.28
CA LEU A 109 -7.48 30.71 6.51
C LEU A 109 -8.26 31.73 7.38
N GLY A 110 -8.48 31.43 8.64
CA GLY A 110 -9.37 32.16 9.54
C GLY A 110 -10.83 31.70 9.45
N ASP A 111 -11.65 32.08 10.44
CA ASP A 111 -13.07 31.73 10.55
C ASP A 111 -13.35 30.21 10.46
N ASP A 112 -12.54 29.38 11.15
CA ASP A 112 -12.61 27.90 11.12
C ASP A 112 -12.50 27.26 9.71
N ARG A 113 -11.93 28.00 8.76
CA ARG A 113 -11.59 27.49 7.41
C ARG A 113 -10.12 27.09 7.33
N TYR A 114 -9.86 26.04 6.57
CA TYR A 114 -8.53 25.49 6.34
C TYR A 114 -8.30 25.18 4.86
N ASP A 115 -7.07 25.30 4.40
CA ASP A 115 -6.62 24.85 3.09
C ASP A 115 -5.27 24.12 3.21
N PHE A 116 -5.33 22.80 3.07
CA PHE A 116 -4.15 21.92 3.11
C PHE A 116 -3.57 21.64 1.72
N ARG A 117 -4.24 22.04 0.64
CA ARG A 117 -3.81 21.76 -0.75
C ARG A 117 -2.40 22.25 -1.07
N PRO A 118 -1.96 23.46 -0.62
CA PRO A 118 -0.60 23.93 -0.88
C PRO A 118 0.49 22.99 -0.36
N MET A 119 0.20 22.14 0.63
CA MET A 119 1.18 21.20 1.20
C MET A 119 1.42 19.98 0.30
N PHE A 120 0.55 19.73 -0.67
CA PHE A 120 0.66 18.62 -1.61
C PHE A 120 1.21 19.01 -2.99
N GLU A 121 1.36 20.30 -3.29
CA GLU A 121 1.70 20.78 -4.64
C GLU A 121 2.96 20.10 -5.21
N ASP A 122 4.01 19.96 -4.40
CA ASP A 122 5.29 19.42 -4.85
C ASP A 122 5.24 17.91 -5.14
N VAL A 123 4.25 17.18 -4.59
CA VAL A 123 4.12 15.72 -4.73
C VAL A 123 2.90 15.30 -5.55
N LYS A 124 2.00 16.23 -5.85
CA LYS A 124 0.73 15.97 -6.53
C LYS A 124 0.92 15.26 -7.87
N SER A 125 1.87 15.70 -8.70
CA SER A 125 2.12 15.08 -10.01
C SER A 125 2.59 13.63 -9.90
N LEU A 126 3.36 13.30 -8.85
CA LEU A 126 3.81 11.93 -8.58
C LEU A 126 2.62 11.05 -8.17
N ILE A 127 1.79 11.54 -7.25
CA ILE A 127 0.60 10.82 -6.78
C ILE A 127 -0.36 10.56 -7.95
N GLN A 128 -0.66 11.59 -8.76
CA GLN A 128 -1.57 11.51 -9.90
C GLN A 128 -1.07 10.65 -11.06
N SER A 129 0.23 10.30 -11.09
CA SER A 129 0.80 9.47 -12.15
C SER A 129 0.64 7.97 -11.92
N ALA A 130 0.23 7.56 -10.71
CA ALA A 130 0.00 6.17 -10.38
C ALA A 130 -1.36 5.68 -10.90
N ASP A 131 -1.45 4.39 -11.20
CA ASP A 131 -2.73 3.73 -11.53
C ASP A 131 -3.60 3.54 -10.27
N LEU A 132 -2.97 3.46 -9.10
CA LEU A 132 -3.63 3.46 -7.79
C LEU A 132 -2.75 4.14 -6.75
N ALA A 133 -3.27 5.19 -6.12
CA ALA A 133 -2.62 5.93 -5.06
C ALA A 133 -3.40 5.81 -3.74
N ILE A 134 -2.78 5.20 -2.73
CA ILE A 134 -3.38 5.03 -1.39
C ILE A 134 -2.60 5.80 -0.33
N CYS A 135 -3.29 6.67 0.40
CA CYS A 135 -2.71 7.38 1.52
C CYS A 135 -2.84 6.60 2.84
N HIS A 136 -2.12 7.02 3.88
CA HIS A 136 -2.40 6.59 5.25
C HIS A 136 -2.90 7.79 6.05
N LEU A 137 -4.21 7.80 6.36
CA LEU A 137 -4.83 8.85 7.15
C LEU A 137 -4.74 8.44 8.63
N GLU A 138 -3.79 9.04 9.35
CA GLU A 138 -3.45 8.56 10.70
C GLU A 138 -4.50 8.96 11.75
N VAL A 139 -5.16 10.11 11.58
CA VAL A 139 -6.02 10.73 12.61
C VAL A 139 -7.46 10.90 12.12
N PRO A 140 -8.45 10.89 13.04
CA PRO A 140 -9.84 11.12 12.67
C PRO A 140 -10.05 12.54 12.17
N LEU A 141 -11.01 12.69 11.26
CA LEU A 141 -11.52 13.97 10.78
C LEU A 141 -12.88 14.26 11.43
N THR A 142 -13.16 15.54 11.66
CA THR A 142 -14.50 15.98 12.06
C THR A 142 -15.26 16.57 10.88
N SER A 143 -16.51 16.17 10.73
CA SER A 143 -17.43 16.69 9.72
C SER A 143 -17.74 18.19 9.85
N THR A 144 -17.46 18.80 11.00
CA THR A 144 -17.93 20.16 11.36
C THR A 144 -16.81 21.12 11.77
N ASN A 145 -15.55 20.66 11.78
CA ASN A 145 -14.44 21.42 12.39
C ASN A 145 -14.65 21.71 13.89
N SER A 146 -15.45 20.91 14.57
CA SER A 146 -15.66 21.01 16.02
C SER A 146 -14.66 20.14 16.79
N ASP A 147 -14.35 20.53 18.03
CA ASP A 147 -13.44 19.80 18.93
C ASP A 147 -12.09 19.41 18.28
N LEU A 148 -11.53 20.34 17.50
CA LEU A 148 -10.25 20.16 16.82
C LEU A 148 -9.12 20.02 17.84
N SER A 149 -8.47 18.87 17.85
CA SER A 149 -7.41 18.56 18.80
C SER A 149 -6.17 17.99 18.11
N THR A 150 -5.05 18.13 18.80
CA THR A 150 -3.73 17.59 18.43
C THR A 150 -3.33 16.58 19.50
N TYR A 151 -2.11 16.03 19.41
CA TYR A 151 -1.51 15.14 20.40
C TYR A 151 -1.92 15.50 21.86
N PRO A 152 -2.31 14.51 22.69
CA PRO A 152 -2.23 13.07 22.45
C PRO A 152 -3.48 12.43 21.82
N ARG A 153 -4.59 13.17 21.67
CA ARG A 153 -5.82 12.66 21.04
C ARG A 153 -6.27 13.61 19.94
N PHE A 154 -6.17 13.18 18.70
CA PHE A 154 -6.34 14.02 17.52
C PHE A 154 -7.80 14.15 17.07
N ASN A 155 -8.10 15.27 16.42
CA ASN A 155 -9.29 15.50 15.60
C ASN A 155 -8.93 16.57 14.58
N ALA A 156 -8.83 16.20 13.31
CA ALA A 156 -8.38 17.10 12.27
C ALA A 156 -9.56 17.69 11.47
N PRO A 157 -9.38 18.86 10.83
CA PRO A 157 -10.42 19.44 9.99
C PRO A 157 -10.79 18.54 8.80
N HIS A 158 -12.07 18.51 8.38
CA HIS A 158 -12.50 17.72 7.22
C HIS A 158 -11.82 18.16 5.92
N GLN A 159 -11.34 19.40 5.81
CA GLN A 159 -10.63 19.90 4.62
C GLN A 159 -9.32 19.13 4.33
N VAL A 160 -8.85 18.29 5.26
CA VAL A 160 -7.77 17.33 4.99
C VAL A 160 -8.19 16.33 3.90
N ALA A 161 -9.43 15.84 3.94
CA ALA A 161 -9.97 14.94 2.92
C ALA A 161 -10.06 15.63 1.55
N GLU A 162 -10.44 16.92 1.51
CA GLU A 162 -10.44 17.72 0.28
C GLU A 162 -9.03 17.85 -0.31
N ALA A 163 -8.02 18.05 0.54
CA ALA A 163 -6.63 18.13 0.09
C ALA A 163 -6.06 16.79 -0.37
N ILE A 164 -6.46 15.68 0.28
CA ILE A 164 -6.12 14.31 -0.16
C ILE A 164 -6.70 14.04 -1.55
N ALA A 165 -7.99 14.34 -1.75
CA ALA A 165 -8.64 14.21 -3.06
C ALA A 165 -7.99 15.12 -4.10
N TYR A 166 -7.66 16.36 -3.73
CA TYR A 166 -6.93 17.29 -4.59
C TYR A 166 -5.55 16.77 -5.01
N ALA A 167 -4.82 16.13 -4.09
CA ALA A 167 -3.51 15.55 -4.35
C ALA A 167 -3.56 14.36 -5.32
N GLY A 168 -4.73 13.74 -5.50
CA GLY A 168 -4.94 12.65 -6.44
C GLY A 168 -4.87 11.25 -5.82
N PHE A 169 -5.02 11.11 -4.50
CA PHE A 169 -5.17 9.79 -3.90
C PHE A 169 -6.56 9.21 -4.22
N ASP A 170 -6.61 7.92 -4.52
CA ASP A 170 -7.85 7.17 -4.76
C ASP A 170 -8.55 6.75 -3.46
N GLY A 171 -7.79 6.67 -2.38
CA GLY A 171 -8.32 6.33 -1.06
C GLY A 171 -7.26 6.36 0.01
N CYS A 172 -7.67 6.06 1.25
CA CYS A 172 -6.76 6.02 2.38
C CYS A 172 -7.03 4.81 3.28
N SER A 173 -5.95 4.24 3.81
CA SER A 173 -6.04 3.41 5.00
C SER A 173 -6.22 4.29 6.23
N THR A 174 -7.16 3.92 7.11
CA THR A 174 -7.30 4.50 8.46
C THR A 174 -6.77 3.56 9.53
N ALA A 175 -6.10 2.46 9.15
CA ALA A 175 -5.51 1.51 10.09
C ALA A 175 -4.30 2.14 10.79
N SER A 176 -4.57 2.86 11.87
CA SER A 176 -3.63 3.71 12.60
C SER A 176 -3.81 3.53 14.10
N ASN A 177 -2.76 3.77 14.88
CA ASN A 177 -2.86 3.85 16.34
C ASN A 177 -3.73 5.02 16.84
N HIS A 178 -3.97 6.04 16.00
CA HIS A 178 -4.84 7.18 16.30
C HIS A 178 -6.23 7.09 15.67
N ALA A 179 -6.54 6.01 14.96
CA ALA A 179 -7.83 5.82 14.28
C ALA A 179 -9.05 5.95 15.20
N PHE A 180 -8.86 5.70 16.50
CA PHE A 180 -9.93 5.65 17.49
C PHE A 180 -9.84 6.76 18.55
N ASP A 181 -9.06 7.81 18.31
CA ASP A 181 -8.88 8.93 19.26
C ASP A 181 -10.20 9.63 19.64
N LYS A 182 -11.18 9.55 18.74
CA LYS A 182 -12.55 10.09 18.90
C LYS A 182 -13.62 8.99 18.93
N GLY A 183 -13.20 7.75 19.18
CA GLY A 183 -14.09 6.60 19.27
C GLY A 183 -14.78 6.28 17.94
N VAL A 184 -15.91 5.58 18.03
CA VAL A 184 -16.72 5.17 16.86
C VAL A 184 -17.22 6.39 16.10
N ASP A 185 -17.68 7.43 16.80
CA ASP A 185 -18.26 8.62 16.16
C ASP A 185 -17.23 9.33 15.28
N GLY A 186 -16.00 9.54 15.76
CA GLY A 186 -14.95 10.14 14.93
C GLY A 186 -14.49 9.24 13.78
N LEU A 187 -14.50 7.92 13.97
CA LEU A 187 -14.24 6.98 12.87
C LEU A 187 -15.35 7.06 11.82
N SER A 188 -16.62 7.13 12.24
CA SER A 188 -17.77 7.27 11.35
C SER A 188 -17.82 8.63 10.65
N ASP A 189 -17.41 9.71 11.30
CA ASP A 189 -17.27 11.03 10.66
C ASP A 189 -16.16 11.04 9.59
N THR A 190 -15.17 10.16 9.72
CA THR A 190 -14.02 10.09 8.81
C THR A 190 -14.29 9.27 7.54
N LEU A 191 -15.16 8.25 7.60
CA LEU A 191 -15.42 7.27 6.53
C LEU A 191 -16.65 7.62 5.69
#